data_AF-A0A3C1K7M2-F1
#
_entry.id   AF-A0A3C1K7M2-F1
#
_cell.length_a   1.000
_cell.length_b   1.000
_cell.length_c   1.000
_cell.angle_alpha   90.00
_cell.angle_beta   90.00
_cell.angle_gamma   90.00
#
_symmetry.space_group_name_H-M   'P 1'
#
loop_
_entity.id
_entity.type
_entity.pdbx_description
1 polymer ?
#
loop_
_entity_poly.entity_id
_entity_poly.type
_entity_poly.pdbx_seq_one_letter_code
_entity_poly.pdbx_strand_id
1 'polypeptide(L)' 'MGRIVIPKEYRKILNIEKYEQLEMLQISNGILIRKANKSCAICGETENLIICRKNHICLSCIKIIKTL' A
#
# COMPACT_ATOMS: atom_id res chain seq x y z
N MET A 1 17.47 -17.00 10.76
CA MET A 1 17.72 -15.61 11.24
C MET A 1 17.05 -14.65 10.27
N GLY A 2 16.63 -13.45 10.67
CA GLY A 2 15.93 -12.51 9.77
C GLY A 2 14.60 -11.95 10.28
N ARG A 3 14.38 -11.95 11.60
CA ARG A 3 13.24 -11.27 12.22
C ARG A 3 13.71 -9.95 12.81
N ILE A 4 13.12 -8.85 12.36
CA ILE A 4 13.26 -7.53 12.98
C ILE A 4 11.93 -7.24 13.68
N VAL A 5 11.97 -6.86 14.95
CA VAL A 5 10.78 -6.54 15.72
C VAL A 5 10.48 -5.04 15.57
N ILE A 6 9.29 -4.70 15.10
CA ILE A 6 8.80 -3.31 15.12
C ILE A 6 8.27 -3.01 16.53
N PRO A 7 8.85 -2.03 17.26
CA PRO A 7 8.40 -1.68 18.60
C PRO A 7 6.92 -1.29 18.64
N LYS A 8 6.30 -1.43 19.80
CA LYS A 8 4.85 -1.25 19.97
C LYS A 8 4.42 0.19 19.68
N GLU A 9 5.24 1.19 20.01
CA GLU A 9 4.94 2.59 19.75
C GLU A 9 4.81 2.86 18.24
N TYR A 10 5.78 2.42 17.45
CA TYR A 10 5.77 2.60 15.99
C TYR A 10 4.59 1.91 15.33
N ARG A 11 4.21 0.71 15.80
CA ARG A 11 3.02 0.02 15.30
C ARG A 11 1.74 0.83 15.53
N LYS A 12 1.60 1.47 16.69
CA LYS A 12 0.44 2.36 16.96
C LYS A 12 0.46 3.61 16.08
N ILE A 13 1.60 4.28 15.96
CA ILE A 13 1.74 5.52 15.17
C ILE A 13 1.44 5.25 13.69
N LEU A 14 1.96 4.15 13.15
CA LEU A 14 1.73 3.75 11.76
C LEU A 14 0.39 3.01 11.57
N ASN A 15 -0.34 2.76 12.65
CA ASN A 15 -1.60 2.00 12.68
C ASN A 15 -1.46 0.60 12.03
N ILE A 16 -0.34 -0.09 12.28
CA ILE A 16 -0.03 -1.41 11.71
C ILE A 16 -0.71 -2.51 12.55
N GLU A 17 -1.59 -3.26 11.91
CA GLU A 17 -2.31 -4.38 12.49
C GLU A 17 -1.53 -5.70 12.41
N LYS A 18 -1.98 -6.69 13.20
CA LYS A 18 -1.35 -8.01 13.21
C LYS A 18 -1.53 -8.69 11.85
N TYR A 19 -0.43 -9.22 11.29
CA TYR A 19 -0.37 -9.88 9.97
C TYR A 19 -0.62 -8.95 8.76
N GLU A 20 -0.55 -7.63 8.95
CA GLU A 20 -0.68 -6.67 7.84
C GLU A 20 0.56 -6.70 6.91
N GLN A 21 0.33 -6.54 5.60
CA GLN A 21 1.40 -6.45 4.62
C GLN A 21 2.07 -5.07 4.67
N LEU A 22 3.39 -5.08 4.80
CA LEU A 22 4.23 -3.89 4.76
C LEU A 22 5.12 -3.94 3.52
N GLU A 23 5.34 -2.79 2.91
CA GLU A 23 6.31 -2.62 1.84
C GLU A 23 7.68 -2.26 2.46
N MET A 24 8.73 -2.97 2.04
CA MET A 24 10.11 -2.70 2.44
C MET A 24 10.94 -2.34 1.23
N LEU A 25 11.61 -1.20 1.28
CA LEU A 25 12.41 -0.66 0.18
C LEU A 25 13.84 -0.41 0.67
N GLN A 26 14.83 -0.80 -0.13
CA GLN A 26 16.22 -0.43 0.11
C GLN A 26 16.45 1.02 -0.30
N ILE A 27 17.05 1.80 0.59
CA ILE A 27 17.49 3.17 0.32
C ILE A 27 19.00 3.28 0.56
N SER A 28 19.62 4.39 0.15
CA SER A 28 21.08 4.58 0.17
C SER A 28 21.72 4.34 1.55
N ASN A 29 21.00 4.59 2.63
CA ASN A 29 21.51 4.50 4.01
C ASN A 29 20.65 3.63 4.94
N GLY A 30 19.80 2.75 4.41
CA GLY A 30 18.93 1.93 5.26
C GLY A 30 17.79 1.23 4.54
N ILE A 31 16.76 0.91 5.33
CA ILE A 31 15.53 0.26 4.87
C ILE A 31 14.36 1.16 5.23
N LEU A 32 13.54 1.50 4.25
CA LEU A 32 12.27 2.18 4.45
C LEU A 32 11.17 1.13 4.59
N ILE A 33 10.42 1.18 5.69
CA ILE A 33 9.24 0.34 5.92
C ILE A 33 8.02 1.25 5.92
N ARG A 34 7.03 0.95 5.07
CA ARG A 34 5.75 1.66 5.05
C ARG A 34 4.58 0.71 4.88
N LYS A 35 3.37 1.18 5.17
CA LYS A 35 2.15 0.46 4.80
C LYS A 35 2.11 0.25 3.30
N ALA A 36 1.74 -0.96 2.89
CA ALA A 36 1.43 -1.23 1.50
C ALA A 36 0.15 -0.47 1.16
N ASN A 37 0.29 0.75 0.65
CA ASN A 37 -0.85 1.53 0.20
C ASN A 37 -1.39 0.89 -1.07
N LYS A 38 -2.66 0.50 -1.02
CA LYS A 38 -3.41 0.18 -2.22
C LYS A 38 -3.64 1.51 -2.93
N SER A 39 -3.13 1.63 -4.14
CA SER A 39 -3.36 2.79 -5.00
C SER A 39 -3.89 2.32 -6.35
N CYS A 40 -4.56 3.22 -7.06
CA CYS A 40 -5.03 2.97 -8.40
C CYS A 40 -3.83 2.65 -9.30
N ALA A 41 -3.84 1.49 -9.95
CA ALA A 41 -2.78 1.05 -10.86
C ALA A 41 -2.59 1.96 -12.10
N ILE A 42 -3.47 2.94 -12.29
CA ILE A 42 -3.47 3.86 -13.45
C ILE A 42 -3.03 5.26 -13.04
N CYS A 43 -3.65 5.85 -12.00
CA CYS A 43 -3.39 7.23 -11.60
C CYS A 43 -2.75 7.39 -10.21
N GLY A 44 -2.60 6.33 -9.43
CA GLY A 44 -2.03 6.38 -8.08
C GLY A 44 -2.97 6.87 -6.98
N GLU A 45 -4.23 7.18 -7.29
CA GLU A 45 -5.24 7.59 -6.30
C GLU A 45 -5.44 6.52 -5.22
N THR A 46 -5.66 6.92 -3.97
CA THR A 46 -5.86 5.98 -2.84
C THR A 46 -7.32 5.88 -2.40
N GLU A 47 -8.15 6.80 -2.85
CA GLU A 47 -9.58 6.83 -2.57
C GLU A 47 -10.41 6.10 -3.64
N ASN A 48 -11.61 5.63 -3.23
CA ASN A 48 -12.61 5.04 -4.13
C ASN A 48 -12.07 3.89 -5.00
N LEU A 49 -11.20 3.06 -4.41
CA LEU A 49 -10.57 1.92 -5.06
C LEU A 49 -11.49 0.71 -5.13
N ILE A 50 -11.57 0.12 -6.32
CA ILE A 50 -12.22 -1.16 -6.58
C ILE A 50 -11.15 -2.18 -6.99
N ILE A 51 -11.32 -3.41 -6.52
CA ILE A 51 -10.45 -4.51 -6.90
C ILE A 51 -10.89 -5.03 -8.27
N CYS A 52 -10.03 -4.87 -9.28
CA CYS A 52 -10.19 -5.45 -10.59
C CYS A 52 -9.14 -6.56 -10.77
N ARG A 53 -9.58 -7.82 -10.71
CA ARG A 53 -8.73 -9.02 -10.64
C ARG A 53 -7.75 -8.97 -9.46
N LYS A 54 -6.50 -8.54 -9.69
CA LYS A 54 -5.44 -8.42 -8.68
C LYS A 54 -4.98 -6.98 -8.45
N ASN A 55 -5.50 -6.03 -9.21
CA ASN A 55 -5.11 -4.62 -9.15
C ASN A 55 -6.21 -3.79 -8.50
N HIS A 56 -5.82 -2.72 -7.81
CA HIS A 56 -6.74 -1.69 -7.33
C HIS A 56 -6.87 -0.63 -8.41
N ILE A 57 -8.10 -0.26 -8.76
CA ILE A 57 -8.39 0.80 -9.74
C ILE A 57 -9.45 1.72 -9.15
N CYS A 58 -9.23 3.03 -9.17
CA CYS A 58 -10.21 3.99 -8.67
C CYS A 58 -11.40 4.14 -9.62
N LEU A 59 -12.54 4.55 -9.06
CA LEU A 59 -13.77 4.79 -9.81
C LEU A 59 -13.59 5.77 -10.99
N SER A 60 -12.75 6.79 -10.86
CA SER A 60 -12.49 7.75 -11.94
C SER A 60 -11.83 7.07 -13.15
N CYS A 61 -10.81 6.24 -12.92
CA CYS A 61 -10.18 5.47 -14.00
C CYS A 61 -11.12 4.44 -14.63
N ILE A 62 -11.98 3.79 -13.84
CA ILE A 62 -12.98 2.85 -14.39
C ILE A 62 -13.96 3.58 -15.31
N LYS A 63 -14.41 4.78 -14.96
CA LYS A 63 -15.30 5.60 -15.81
C LYS A 63 -14.65 5.94 -17.14
N ILE A 64 -13.35 6.30 -17.13
CA ILE A 64 -12.59 6.58 -18.34
C ILE A 64 -12.51 5.32 -19.21
N ILE A 65 -12.15 4.16 -18.62
CA ILE A 65 -12.02 2.90 -19.35
C ILE A 65 -13.35 2.44 -19.96
N LYS A 66 -14.47 2.58 -19.26
CA LYS A 66 -15.80 2.18 -19.78
C LYS A 66 -16.30 3.03 -20.95
N THR A 67 -15.72 4.21 -21.14
CA THR A 67 -16.10 5.15 -22.21
C THR A 67 -15.25 4.94 -23.47
N LEU A 68 -14.22 4.08 -23.41
CA LEU A 68 -13.46 3.60 -24.56
C LEU A 68 -14.17 2.41 -25.21
#